data_AF-A0ABD1DAR0-F1
#
_entry.id   AF-A0ABD1DAR0-F1
#
_cell.length_a   1.000
_cell.length_b   1.000
_cell.length_c   1.000
_cell.angle_alpha   90.00
_cell.angle_beta   90.00
_cell.angle_gamma   90.00
#
_symmetry.space_group_name_H-M   'P 1'
#
loop_
_entity.id
_entity.type
_entity.pdbx_description
1 polymer ?
#
loop_
_entity_poly.entity_id
_entity_poly.type
_entity_poly.pdbx_seq_one_letter_code
_entity_poly.pdbx_strand_id
1 'polypeptide(L)'
;MVSCLTNRKPVRVPNFSPYRKSFLYTPCNCPVENCTFNEEAKDEKVKKRSGPKPSRRIRKLAKPRSKTAKFHARPVTQYGRVIQKIDAYREPYASTRIQQLSVPKVRKLVAAREEYQRFINRCCRLANVQLPEVGPPKSAKMTPEQWARHREWLALRAKHKVAKVRKVKPRKRAPLDVLMDRIGDLAMPRSEGKKFNRKLLVYYAVKPAALKAVASTRMLELCVPLERRRRAKGPIVEKVGLPEEVLKAVASERVLELSKPKVYKNVKNEYRENPFTVEKRALKAKASDRILELAKPKPDHSKKGKK
;
A
#
# COMPACT_ATOMS: atom_id res chain seq x y z
N MET A 1 13.83 48.82 -52.66
CA MET A 1 13.09 47.54 -52.44
C MET A 1 13.86 46.48 -53.21
N VAL A 2 14.43 45.40 -52.68
CA VAL A 2 14.22 44.59 -51.48
C VAL A 2 15.58 44.02 -51.07
N SER A 3 15.87 44.06 -49.77
CA SER A 3 17.03 43.45 -49.12
C SER A 3 16.78 41.95 -48.87
N CYS A 4 17.70 41.08 -49.30
CA CYS A 4 17.68 39.65 -48.98
C CYS A 4 18.89 39.30 -48.10
N LEU A 5 18.72 39.42 -46.79
CA LEU A 5 19.55 38.80 -45.77
C LEU A 5 19.02 37.39 -45.49
N THR A 6 19.84 36.34 -45.64
CA THR A 6 19.78 35.20 -44.71
C THR A 6 21.17 34.58 -44.51
N ASN A 7 21.73 34.88 -43.34
CA ASN A 7 22.85 34.19 -42.72
C ASN A 7 22.49 32.73 -42.42
N ARG A 8 23.19 31.76 -43.01
CA ARG A 8 23.19 30.37 -42.54
C ARG A 8 24.40 30.14 -41.63
N LYS A 9 24.15 29.93 -40.34
CA LYS A 9 25.16 29.45 -39.39
C LYS A 9 25.44 27.96 -39.67
N PRO A 10 26.71 27.50 -39.64
CA PRO A 10 27.01 26.07 -39.70
C PRO A 10 26.64 25.40 -38.37
N VAL A 11 25.84 24.33 -38.46
CA VAL A 11 25.48 23.47 -37.32
C VAL A 11 26.69 22.61 -36.96
N ARG A 12 27.18 22.72 -35.73
CA ARG A 12 28.16 21.80 -35.15
C ARG A 12 27.51 20.42 -34.95
N VAL A 13 28.03 19.41 -35.64
CA VAL A 13 27.71 18.00 -35.40
C VAL A 13 28.46 17.55 -34.13
N PRO A 14 27.80 16.98 -33.11
CA PRO A 14 28.51 16.40 -31.98
C PRO A 14 29.13 15.05 -32.38
N ASN A 15 30.40 14.89 -32.03
CA ASN A 15 31.19 13.66 -32.13
C ASN A 15 30.43 12.48 -31.49
N PHE A 16 30.06 11.50 -32.32
CA PHE A 16 29.61 10.21 -31.85
C PHE A 16 30.82 9.37 -31.41
N SER A 17 30.78 8.96 -30.14
CA SER A 17 31.73 8.03 -29.50
C SER A 17 31.76 6.66 -30.21
N PRO A 18 32.94 6.01 -30.35
CA PRO A 18 33.11 4.79 -31.15
C PRO A 18 32.86 3.47 -30.39
N TYR A 19 31.97 3.45 -29.39
CA TYR A 19 31.69 2.22 -28.65
C TYR A 19 30.20 2.00 -28.40
N ARG A 20 29.51 1.41 -29.38
CA ARG A 20 28.35 0.54 -29.17
C ARG A 20 28.18 -0.41 -30.36
N LYS A 21 29.04 -1.43 -30.44
CA LYS A 21 28.71 -2.69 -31.12
C LYS A 21 27.75 -3.46 -30.22
N SER A 22 26.46 -3.12 -30.29
CA SER A 22 25.40 -4.01 -29.80
C SER A 22 24.88 -4.81 -31.00
N PHE A 23 25.20 -6.09 -30.98
CA PHE A 23 24.68 -7.14 -31.86
C PHE A 23 23.18 -6.95 -32.12
N LEU A 24 22.83 -6.64 -33.37
CA LEU A 24 21.49 -6.84 -33.90
C LEU A 24 21.46 -8.24 -34.49
N TYR A 25 20.78 -9.17 -33.81
CA TYR A 25 20.37 -10.42 -34.41
C TYR A 25 19.21 -10.15 -35.37
N THR A 26 19.42 -10.36 -36.66
CA THR A 26 18.34 -10.58 -37.63
C THR A 26 17.81 -12.01 -37.46
N PRO A 27 16.47 -12.24 -37.46
CA PRO A 27 15.88 -13.53 -37.17
C PRO A 27 15.96 -14.57 -38.31
N CYS A 28 16.77 -14.33 -39.35
CA CYS A 28 16.98 -15.27 -40.45
C CYS A 28 18.48 -15.51 -40.61
N ASN A 29 18.91 -16.71 -40.23
CA ASN A 29 20.29 -17.16 -40.26
C ASN A 29 20.64 -17.70 -41.66
N CYS A 30 20.57 -16.85 -42.69
CA CYS A 30 20.90 -17.21 -44.07
C CYS A 30 22.17 -16.46 -44.53
N PRO A 31 23.13 -17.12 -45.21
CA PRO A 31 24.32 -16.46 -45.75
C PRO A 31 23.92 -15.42 -46.80
N VAL A 32 24.54 -14.23 -46.69
CA VAL A 32 24.11 -12.96 -47.32
C VAL A 32 24.25 -12.95 -48.86
N GLU A 33 24.82 -13.98 -49.47
CA GLU A 33 25.18 -13.94 -50.89
C GLU A 33 24.06 -14.35 -51.87
N ASN A 34 22.92 -14.87 -51.38
CA ASN A 34 21.83 -15.35 -52.27
C ASN A 34 20.45 -14.74 -52.00
N CYS A 35 20.34 -13.65 -51.23
CA CYS A 35 19.06 -12.96 -51.04
C CYS A 35 18.84 -11.92 -52.15
N THR A 36 18.61 -12.37 -53.39
CA THR A 36 18.11 -11.50 -54.46
C THR A 36 16.65 -11.17 -54.20
N PHE A 37 16.41 -10.08 -53.46
CA PHE A 37 15.09 -9.47 -53.27
C PHE A 37 14.70 -8.66 -54.53
N ASN A 38 14.64 -9.34 -55.67
CA ASN A 38 14.12 -8.80 -56.92
C ASN A 38 13.01 -9.72 -57.40
N GLU A 39 11.85 -9.60 -56.77
CA GLU A 39 10.60 -9.99 -57.42
C GLU A 39 9.67 -8.79 -57.42
N GLU A 40 9.26 -8.45 -58.63
CA GLU A 40 8.39 -7.37 -59.03
C GLU A 40 7.02 -7.54 -58.36
N ALA A 41 6.86 -6.96 -57.17
CA ALA A 41 5.56 -6.76 -56.57
C ALA A 41 4.81 -5.72 -57.40
N LYS A 42 4.04 -6.19 -58.38
CA LYS A 42 3.03 -5.40 -59.10
C LYS A 42 2.13 -4.72 -58.08
N ASP A 43 2.18 -3.40 -58.04
CA ASP A 43 1.32 -2.53 -57.24
C ASP A 43 -0.15 -2.67 -57.67
N GLU A 44 -0.83 -3.75 -57.25
CA GLU A 44 -2.28 -3.73 -57.15
C GLU A 44 -2.66 -2.71 -56.09
N LYS A 45 -3.03 -1.51 -56.53
CA LYS A 45 -3.71 -0.51 -55.72
C LYS A 45 -5.06 -1.07 -55.26
N VAL A 46 -5.03 -1.90 -54.22
CA VAL A 46 -6.21 -2.27 -53.46
C VAL A 46 -6.80 -0.96 -52.93
N LYS A 47 -7.87 -0.49 -53.57
CA LYS A 47 -8.73 0.58 -53.07
C LYS A 47 -9.22 0.14 -51.69
N LYS A 48 -8.48 0.49 -50.63
CA LYS A 48 -8.89 0.31 -49.25
C LYS A 48 -10.24 1.00 -49.13
N ARG A 49 -11.32 0.21 -49.11
CA ARG A 49 -12.68 0.69 -48.87
C ARG A 49 -12.62 1.44 -47.56
N SER A 50 -12.67 2.77 -47.64
CA SER A 50 -12.65 3.63 -46.46
C SER A 50 -13.84 3.23 -45.61
N GLY A 51 -13.58 2.59 -44.46
CA GLY A 51 -14.62 2.17 -43.55
C GLY A 51 -15.52 3.35 -43.17
N PRO A 52 -16.76 3.07 -42.72
CA PRO A 52 -17.71 4.11 -42.35
C PRO A 52 -17.06 5.08 -41.36
N LYS A 53 -16.98 6.34 -41.77
CA LYS A 53 -16.43 7.43 -40.96
C LYS A 53 -17.22 7.49 -39.65
N PRO A 54 -16.58 7.42 -38.47
CA PRO A 54 -17.29 7.49 -37.20
C PRO A 54 -18.04 8.82 -37.09
N SER A 55 -19.24 8.76 -36.51
CA SER A 55 -20.14 9.92 -36.38
C SER A 55 -19.44 11.09 -35.67
N ARG A 56 -19.89 12.33 -35.97
CA ARG A 56 -19.34 13.57 -35.40
C ARG A 56 -19.28 13.52 -33.86
N ARG A 57 -20.25 12.85 -33.23
CA ARG A 57 -20.32 12.65 -31.78
C ARG A 57 -19.19 11.76 -31.26
N ILE A 58 -18.93 10.62 -31.91
CA ILE A 58 -17.86 9.70 -31.53
C ILE A 58 -16.51 10.39 -31.63
N ARG A 59 -16.27 11.16 -32.70
CA ARG A 59 -15.03 11.96 -32.83
C ARG A 59 -14.88 13.02 -31.75
N LYS A 60 -15.98 13.62 -31.29
CA LYS A 60 -15.96 14.64 -30.22
C LYS A 60 -15.68 14.03 -28.84
N LEU A 61 -16.17 12.81 -28.60
CA LEU A 61 -15.90 12.05 -27.37
C LEU A 61 -14.48 11.46 -27.34
N ALA A 62 -13.95 11.08 -28.51
CA ALA A 62 -12.58 10.56 -28.63
C ALA A 62 -11.49 11.65 -28.47
N LYS A 63 -11.85 12.94 -28.53
CA LYS A 63 -10.91 14.02 -28.22
C LYS A 63 -10.66 14.06 -26.71
N PRO A 64 -9.42 13.86 -26.24
CA PRO A 64 -9.13 13.95 -24.81
C PRO A 64 -9.48 15.35 -24.31
N ARG A 65 -10.20 15.43 -23.18
CA ARG A 65 -10.67 16.68 -22.57
C ARG A 65 -9.54 17.65 -22.17
N SER A 66 -8.31 17.16 -22.03
CA SER A 66 -7.11 17.97 -21.75
C SER A 66 -5.96 17.53 -22.66
N LYS A 67 -5.35 18.47 -23.39
CA LYS A 67 -4.14 18.22 -24.21
C LYS A 67 -2.85 18.12 -23.38
N THR A 68 -2.93 17.81 -22.09
CA THR A 68 -1.75 17.65 -21.25
C THR A 68 -1.34 16.18 -21.26
N ALA A 69 -0.11 15.92 -21.71
CA ALA A 69 0.52 14.61 -21.55
C ALA A 69 0.60 14.32 -20.04
N LYS A 70 -0.29 13.49 -19.51
CA LYS A 70 -0.29 13.10 -18.09
C LYS A 70 0.95 12.29 -17.68
N PHE A 71 1.84 11.96 -18.61
CA PHE A 71 3.04 11.20 -18.39
C PHE A 71 4.24 11.92 -19.00
N HIS A 72 4.95 12.68 -18.16
CA HIS A 72 6.38 12.85 -18.37
C HIS A 72 7.02 11.56 -17.86
N ALA A 73 7.70 10.81 -18.74
CA ALA A 73 8.55 9.72 -18.30
C ALA A 73 9.61 10.32 -17.37
N ARG A 74 9.41 10.20 -16.05
CA ARG A 74 10.48 10.50 -15.11
C ARG A 74 11.55 9.45 -15.35
N PRO A 75 12.82 9.83 -15.58
CA PRO A 75 13.89 8.85 -15.59
C PRO A 75 13.81 8.07 -14.28
N VAL A 76 13.84 6.74 -14.38
CA VAL A 76 13.97 5.87 -13.21
C VAL A 76 15.34 6.19 -12.62
N THR A 77 15.37 7.15 -11.70
CA THR A 77 16.50 7.28 -10.79
C THR A 77 16.61 5.93 -10.10
N GLN A 78 17.68 5.20 -10.40
CA GLN A 78 18.09 4.04 -9.64
C GLN A 78 18.31 4.53 -8.21
N TYR A 79 17.25 4.57 -7.41
CA TYR A 79 17.39 4.66 -5.98
C TYR A 79 18.07 3.36 -5.59
N GLY A 80 19.40 3.41 -5.50
CA GLY A 80 20.16 2.45 -4.74
C GLY A 80 19.49 2.41 -3.38
N ARG A 81 18.69 1.37 -3.14
CA ARG A 81 18.25 1.04 -1.80
C ARG A 81 19.53 0.66 -1.08
N VAL A 82 20.17 1.65 -0.46
CA VAL A 82 21.10 1.38 0.62
C VAL A 82 20.23 0.70 1.66
N ILE A 83 20.24 -0.63 1.66
CA ILE A 83 19.70 -1.42 2.75
C ILE A 83 20.55 -1.00 3.94
N GLN A 84 20.03 -0.06 4.73
CA GLN A 84 20.65 0.29 6.00
C GLN A 84 20.57 -0.98 6.83
N LYS A 85 21.72 -1.65 7.00
CA LYS A 85 21.88 -2.62 8.07
C LYS A 85 21.64 -1.85 9.36
N ILE A 86 20.50 -2.12 9.98
CA ILE A 86 20.25 -1.65 11.35
C ILE A 86 21.18 -2.49 12.21
N ASP A 87 22.29 -1.89 12.64
CA ASP A 87 23.15 -2.51 13.63
C ASP A 87 22.32 -2.83 14.88
N ALA A 88 22.48 -4.03 15.40
CA ALA A 88 21.75 -4.49 16.57
C ALA A 88 21.92 -3.46 17.71
N TYR A 89 20.80 -2.97 18.21
CA TYR A 89 20.70 -2.07 19.36
C TYR A 89 21.68 -2.50 20.46
N ARG A 90 22.76 -1.72 20.63
CA ARG A 90 23.77 -1.91 21.68
C ARG A 90 23.57 -0.80 22.72
N GLU A 91 22.39 -0.77 23.36
CA GLU A 91 22.14 0.11 24.50
C GLU A 91 22.18 -0.70 25.81
N PRO A 92 22.95 -0.26 26.82
CA PRO A 92 23.04 -0.94 28.12
C PRO A 92 21.80 -0.74 29.03
N TYR A 93 20.72 -0.11 28.55
CA TYR A 93 19.55 0.26 29.37
C TYR A 93 18.20 -0.28 28.85
N ALA A 94 18.22 -1.24 27.91
CA ALA A 94 16.99 -1.91 27.52
C ALA A 94 16.46 -2.76 28.69
N SER A 95 15.25 -2.48 29.18
CA SER A 95 14.60 -3.28 30.22
C SER A 95 14.65 -4.77 29.88
N THR A 96 14.89 -5.62 30.87
CA THR A 96 14.99 -7.09 30.73
C THR A 96 13.81 -7.68 29.96
N ARG A 97 12.62 -7.07 30.09
CA ARG A 97 11.40 -7.42 29.36
C ARG A 97 11.49 -7.21 27.84
N ILE A 98 12.09 -6.10 27.39
CA ILE A 98 12.27 -5.80 25.96
C ILE A 98 13.33 -6.72 25.35
N GLN A 99 14.40 -7.01 26.11
CA GLN A 99 15.39 -8.01 25.72
C GLN A 99 14.72 -9.37 25.52
N GLN A 100 13.92 -9.84 26.48
CA GLN A 100 13.19 -11.12 26.43
C GLN A 100 12.18 -11.22 25.26
N LEU A 101 11.48 -10.13 24.93
CA LEU A 101 10.51 -10.09 23.81
C LEU A 101 11.19 -10.10 22.43
N SER A 102 12.45 -9.68 22.33
CA SER A 102 13.22 -9.67 21.08
C SER A 102 13.93 -11.01 20.78
N VAL A 103 14.09 -11.87 21.78
CA VAL A 103 14.91 -13.10 21.70
C VAL A 103 14.50 -14.08 20.59
N PRO A 104 13.22 -14.46 20.38
CA PRO A 104 12.91 -15.54 19.45
C PRO A 104 13.13 -15.12 17.99
N LYS A 105 12.87 -13.85 17.65
CA LYS A 105 13.03 -13.37 16.27
C LYS A 105 14.48 -13.03 15.95
N VAL A 106 15.22 -12.47 16.92
CA VAL A 106 16.65 -12.18 16.75
C VAL A 106 17.46 -13.48 16.67
N ARG A 107 17.19 -14.49 17.53
CA ARG A 107 17.86 -15.80 17.42
C ARG A 107 17.58 -16.49 16.08
N LYS A 108 16.34 -16.43 15.58
CA LYS A 108 16.00 -16.96 14.24
C LYS A 108 16.74 -16.23 13.12
N LEU A 109 16.91 -14.91 13.22
CA LEU A 109 17.65 -14.13 12.22
C LEU A 109 19.17 -14.38 12.28
N VAL A 110 19.73 -14.56 13.49
CA VAL A 110 21.14 -14.93 13.67
C VAL A 110 21.40 -16.34 13.17
N ALA A 111 20.55 -17.31 13.51
CA ALA A 111 20.64 -18.68 13.00
C ALA A 111 20.51 -18.72 11.47
N ALA A 112 19.54 -18.00 10.89
CA ALA A 112 19.39 -17.89 9.43
C ALA A 112 20.61 -17.23 8.75
N ARG A 113 21.25 -16.26 9.40
CA ARG A 113 22.48 -15.63 8.90
C ARG A 113 23.65 -16.62 8.91
N GLU A 114 23.80 -17.41 9.96
CA GLU A 114 24.84 -18.44 10.06
C GLU A 114 24.61 -19.56 9.04
N GLU A 115 23.37 -20.01 8.85
CA GLU A 115 23.01 -20.97 7.81
C GLU A 115 23.32 -20.43 6.41
N TYR A 116 23.00 -19.16 6.15
CA TYR A 116 23.30 -18.52 4.87
C TYR A 116 24.81 -18.38 4.63
N GLN A 117 25.60 -18.06 5.66
CA GLN A 117 27.07 -18.06 5.57
C GLN A 117 27.63 -19.47 5.32
N ARG A 118 27.09 -20.50 5.97
CA ARG A 118 27.47 -21.90 5.71
C ARG A 118 27.14 -22.31 4.27
N PHE A 119 25.98 -21.90 3.76
CA PHE A 119 25.58 -22.13 2.37
C PHE A 119 26.52 -21.44 1.38
N ILE A 120 26.81 -20.14 1.58
CA ILE A 120 27.77 -19.41 0.75
C ILE A 120 29.14 -20.08 0.79
N ASN A 121 29.65 -20.43 1.97
CA ASN A 121 30.95 -21.08 2.10
C ASN A 121 30.98 -22.45 1.40
N ARG A 122 29.87 -23.20 1.41
CA ARG A 122 29.74 -24.46 0.66
C ARG A 122 29.73 -24.22 -0.85
N CYS A 123 28.99 -23.21 -1.32
CA CYS A 123 28.97 -22.84 -2.74
C CYS A 123 30.32 -22.29 -3.23
N CYS A 124 31.00 -21.46 -2.44
CA CYS A 124 32.31 -20.91 -2.78
C CYS A 124 33.41 -21.98 -2.81
N ARG A 125 33.35 -23.01 -1.94
CA ARG A 125 34.26 -24.17 -2.02
C ARG A 125 34.09 -24.98 -3.31
N LEU A 126 32.87 -25.07 -3.85
CA LEU A 126 32.62 -25.76 -5.12
C LEU A 126 33.05 -24.93 -6.35
N ALA A 127 33.21 -23.61 -6.20
CA ALA A 127 33.48 -22.71 -7.31
C ALA A 127 34.95 -22.26 -7.42
N ASN A 128 35.85 -22.65 -6.49
CA ASN A 128 37.26 -22.19 -6.43
C ASN A 128 37.43 -20.66 -6.54
N VAL A 129 36.42 -19.88 -6.15
CA VAL A 129 36.49 -18.42 -6.16
C VAL A 129 37.03 -17.97 -4.80
N GLN A 130 38.29 -17.53 -4.77
CA GLN A 130 38.84 -16.81 -3.62
C GLN A 130 38.08 -15.49 -3.48
N LEU A 131 37.34 -15.32 -2.37
CA LEU A 131 36.73 -14.05 -2.03
C LEU A 131 37.84 -13.05 -1.71
N PRO A 132 37.85 -11.85 -2.32
CA PRO A 132 38.84 -10.84 -1.99
C PRO A 132 38.73 -10.49 -0.50
N GLU A 133 39.87 -10.42 0.18
CA GLU A 133 39.95 -10.00 1.57
C GLU A 133 39.30 -8.61 1.69
N VAL A 134 38.15 -8.57 2.37
CA VAL A 134 37.48 -7.31 2.66
C VAL A 134 38.32 -6.64 3.73
N GLY A 135 39.26 -5.79 3.30
CA GLY A 135 40.02 -4.94 4.20
C GLY A 135 39.10 -4.18 5.15
N PRO A 136 39.59 -3.76 6.34
CA PRO A 136 38.78 -3.04 7.31
C PRO A 136 38.10 -1.86 6.59
N PRO A 137 36.79 -1.64 6.82
CA PRO A 137 36.06 -0.61 6.10
C PRO A 137 36.81 0.70 6.26
N LYS A 138 37.19 1.31 5.14
CA LYS A 138 37.79 2.66 5.08
C LYS A 138 36.75 3.72 5.44
N SER A 139 36.04 3.55 6.57
CA SER A 139 35.21 4.60 7.14
C SER A 139 36.18 5.62 7.71
N ALA A 140 36.39 6.72 6.98
CA ALA A 140 37.03 7.90 7.51
C ALA A 140 36.40 8.20 8.87
N LYS A 141 37.19 8.11 9.95
CA LYS A 141 36.72 8.43 11.29
C LYS A 141 36.28 9.89 11.25
N MET A 142 34.98 10.14 11.41
CA MET A 142 34.44 11.50 11.46
C MET A 142 35.22 12.32 12.48
N THR A 143 35.59 13.56 12.13
CA THR A 143 36.30 14.43 13.07
C THR A 143 35.41 14.72 14.28
N PRO A 144 35.98 15.06 15.46
CA PRO A 144 35.20 15.36 16.66
C PRO A 144 34.14 16.45 16.43
N GLU A 145 34.45 17.46 15.62
CA GLU A 145 33.52 18.52 15.22
C GLU A 145 32.37 18.01 14.37
N GLN A 146 32.66 17.11 13.41
CA GLN A 146 31.62 16.48 12.60
C GLN A 146 30.72 15.63 13.52
N TRP A 147 31.29 14.94 14.50
CA TRP A 147 30.53 14.17 15.49
C TRP A 147 29.59 15.05 16.32
N ALA A 148 30.03 16.24 16.74
CA ALA A 148 29.18 17.20 17.43
C ALA A 148 27.99 17.62 16.54
N ARG A 149 28.24 18.01 15.29
CA ARG A 149 27.18 18.36 14.30
C ARG A 149 26.21 17.20 14.07
N HIS A 150 26.71 15.97 14.03
CA HIS A 150 25.87 14.79 13.86
C HIS A 150 24.99 14.53 15.08
N ARG A 151 25.50 14.72 16.30
CA ARG A 151 24.70 14.60 17.54
C ARG A 151 23.59 15.65 17.59
N GLU A 152 23.88 16.90 17.21
CA GLU A 152 22.86 17.96 17.13
C GLU A 152 21.78 17.63 16.08
N TRP A 153 22.19 17.14 14.92
CA TRP A 153 21.28 16.70 13.86
C TRP A 153 20.38 15.55 14.32
N LEU A 154 20.94 14.56 15.04
CA LEU A 154 20.18 13.46 15.64
C LEU A 154 19.21 14.00 16.70
N ALA A 155 19.63 14.92 17.57
CA ALA A 155 18.79 15.51 18.60
C ALA A 155 17.60 16.28 18.00
N LEU A 156 17.81 17.01 16.90
CA LEU A 156 16.74 17.70 16.17
C LEU A 156 15.72 16.73 15.55
N ARG A 157 16.19 15.60 14.99
CA ARG A 157 15.33 14.61 14.33
C ARG A 157 14.70 13.59 15.28
N ALA A 158 15.30 13.36 16.45
CA ALA A 158 14.78 12.50 17.50
C ALA A 158 13.57 13.12 18.21
N LYS A 159 13.38 14.44 18.10
CA LYS A 159 12.13 15.09 18.52
C LYS A 159 10.99 14.51 17.69
N HIS A 160 10.05 13.83 18.37
CA HIS A 160 8.87 13.28 17.72
C HIS A 160 8.13 14.37 16.95
N LYS A 161 7.61 14.03 15.77
CA LYS A 161 6.79 14.96 14.99
C LYS A 161 5.49 15.20 15.76
N VAL A 162 5.38 16.36 16.41
CA VAL A 162 4.11 16.79 17.03
C VAL A 162 3.11 16.95 15.89
N ALA A 163 2.13 16.05 15.82
CA ALA A 163 1.06 16.16 14.84
C ALA A 163 0.34 17.49 15.07
N LYS A 164 0.30 18.35 14.05
CA LYS A 164 -0.49 19.59 14.13
C LYS A 164 -1.94 19.17 14.35
N VAL A 165 -2.47 19.42 15.55
CA VAL A 165 -3.88 19.20 15.86
C VAL A 165 -4.67 20.11 14.93
N ARG A 166 -5.31 19.53 13.92
CA ARG A 166 -6.18 20.28 13.01
C ARG A 166 -7.34 20.76 13.86
N LYS A 167 -7.45 22.06 14.09
CA LYS A 167 -8.62 22.67 14.73
C LYS A 167 -9.83 22.32 13.86
N VAL A 168 -10.63 21.35 14.28
CA VAL A 168 -11.86 20.98 13.57
C VAL A 168 -12.84 22.12 13.79
N LYS A 169 -13.12 22.89 12.74
CA LYS A 169 -14.16 23.92 12.82
C LYS A 169 -15.48 23.20 13.09
N PRO A 170 -16.24 23.57 14.14
CA PRO A 170 -17.55 22.97 14.37
C PRO A 170 -18.42 23.21 13.14
N ARG A 171 -19.04 22.15 12.62
CA ARG A 171 -19.98 22.28 11.50
C ARG A 171 -21.25 22.92 12.04
N LYS A 172 -21.63 24.09 11.52
CA LYS A 172 -22.93 24.71 11.80
C LYS A 172 -24.01 23.78 11.21
N ARG A 173 -24.79 23.13 12.07
CA ARG A 173 -25.97 22.36 11.64
C ARG A 173 -27.10 23.34 11.34
N ALA A 174 -27.84 23.13 10.27
CA ALA A 174 -29.07 23.88 10.04
C ALA A 174 -30.08 23.53 11.13
N PRO A 175 -30.90 24.49 11.61
CA PRO A 175 -31.99 24.21 12.52
C PRO A 175 -33.00 23.27 11.84
N LEU A 176 -33.72 22.48 12.65
CA LEU A 176 -34.64 21.45 12.16
C LEU A 176 -35.72 22.04 11.26
N ASP A 177 -36.25 23.21 11.61
CA ASP A 177 -37.32 23.90 10.87
C ASP A 177 -36.94 24.12 9.39
N VAL A 178 -35.68 24.50 9.12
CA VAL A 178 -35.17 24.70 7.75
C VAL A 178 -35.01 23.37 6.99
N LEU A 179 -34.94 22.25 7.71
CA LEU A 179 -34.80 20.91 7.12
C LEU A 179 -36.15 20.21 6.90
N MET A 180 -37.23 20.65 7.56
CA MET A 180 -38.54 19.98 7.47
C MET A 180 -39.07 19.96 6.04
N ASP A 181 -38.96 21.08 5.30
CA ASP A 181 -39.40 21.16 3.90
C ASP A 181 -38.64 20.17 3.01
N ARG A 182 -37.31 20.12 3.18
CA ARG A 182 -36.45 19.20 2.42
C ARG A 182 -36.72 17.74 2.77
N ILE A 183 -37.02 17.45 4.04
CA ILE A 183 -37.40 16.10 4.47
C ILE A 183 -38.73 15.72 3.80
N GLY A 184 -39.69 16.64 3.72
CA GLY A 184 -40.94 16.48 2.96
C GLY A 184 -40.68 16.16 1.49
N ASP A 185 -39.85 16.95 0.82
CA ASP A 185 -39.49 16.76 -0.59
C ASP A 185 -38.83 15.39 -0.86
N LEU A 186 -37.98 14.94 0.07
CA LEU A 186 -37.29 13.65 -0.04
C LEU A 186 -38.18 12.46 0.32
N ALA A 187 -39.18 12.67 1.17
CA ALA A 187 -40.16 11.67 1.57
C ALA A 187 -41.24 11.45 0.51
N MET A 188 -41.47 12.43 -0.38
CA MET A 188 -42.37 12.24 -1.51
C MET A 188 -41.87 11.10 -2.41
N PRO A 189 -42.76 10.15 -2.81
CA PRO A 189 -42.38 9.13 -3.77
C PRO A 189 -41.88 9.84 -5.03
N ARG A 190 -40.74 9.39 -5.54
CA ARG A 190 -40.15 9.96 -6.74
C ARG A 190 -41.16 9.78 -7.86
N SER A 191 -41.90 10.85 -8.19
CA SER A 191 -42.89 10.82 -9.26
C SER A 191 -42.23 10.16 -10.47
N GLU A 192 -42.89 9.18 -11.08
CA GLU A 192 -42.45 8.56 -12.32
C GLU A 192 -42.40 9.66 -13.39
N GLY A 193 -41.32 10.44 -13.39
CA GLY A 193 -41.16 11.52 -14.33
C GLY A 193 -41.27 10.91 -15.73
N LYS A 194 -41.60 11.75 -16.72
CA LYS A 194 -41.66 11.43 -18.16
C LYS A 194 -40.44 10.63 -18.70
N LYS A 195 -39.36 10.48 -17.90
CA LYS A 195 -38.22 9.60 -18.15
C LYS A 195 -38.58 8.10 -18.13
N PHE A 196 -39.55 7.67 -17.34
CA PHE A 196 -40.01 6.27 -17.25
C PHE A 196 -41.28 6.00 -18.05
N ASN A 197 -42.05 7.05 -18.35
CA ASN A 197 -43.18 7.02 -19.28
C ASN A 197 -42.73 7.01 -20.76
N ARG A 198 -41.66 6.27 -21.07
CA ARG A 198 -41.37 5.93 -22.46
C ARG A 198 -42.39 4.87 -22.83
N LYS A 199 -43.16 5.08 -23.92
CA LYS A 199 -43.90 3.98 -24.56
C LYS A 199 -42.97 2.78 -24.57
N LEU A 200 -43.37 1.69 -23.92
CA LEU A 200 -42.64 0.43 -23.95
C LEU A 200 -42.27 0.23 -25.42
N LEU A 201 -40.98 0.27 -25.72
CA LEU A 201 -40.51 0.00 -27.07
C LEU A 201 -41.05 -1.39 -27.35
N VAL A 202 -42.04 -1.49 -28.25
CA VAL A 202 -42.51 -2.76 -28.78
C VAL A 202 -41.24 -3.40 -29.30
N TYR A 203 -40.72 -4.38 -28.55
CA TYR A 203 -39.54 -5.10 -28.97
C TYR A 203 -39.88 -5.63 -30.35
N TYR A 204 -39.16 -5.17 -31.38
CA TYR A 204 -39.35 -5.69 -32.71
C TYR A 204 -39.25 -7.20 -32.58
N ALA A 205 -40.35 -7.89 -32.87
CA ALA A 205 -40.39 -9.35 -32.86
C ALA A 205 -39.13 -9.81 -33.62
N VAL A 206 -38.31 -10.61 -32.94
CA VAL A 206 -37.06 -11.11 -33.50
C VAL A 206 -37.40 -11.68 -34.87
N LYS A 207 -36.70 -11.22 -35.92
CA LYS A 207 -36.98 -11.69 -37.29
C LYS A 207 -37.03 -13.23 -37.28
N PRO A 208 -37.99 -13.88 -37.96
CA PRO A 208 -38.14 -15.33 -37.89
C PRO A 208 -36.87 -16.08 -38.30
N ALA A 209 -36.04 -15.49 -39.17
CA ALA A 209 -34.72 -16.01 -39.54
C ALA A 209 -33.73 -16.05 -38.37
N ALA A 210 -33.77 -15.09 -37.44
CA ALA A 210 -32.91 -15.06 -36.27
C ALA A 210 -33.32 -16.09 -35.21
N LEU A 211 -34.60 -16.54 -35.19
CA LEU A 211 -35.05 -17.65 -34.36
C LEU A 211 -34.56 -19.02 -34.87
N LYS A 212 -34.32 -19.12 -36.20
CA LYS A 212 -33.81 -20.35 -36.85
C LYS A 212 -32.28 -20.38 -36.97
N ALA A 213 -31.59 -19.33 -36.53
CA ALA A 213 -30.15 -19.22 -36.69
C ALA A 213 -29.44 -20.21 -35.74
N VAL A 214 -28.69 -21.15 -36.33
CA VAL A 214 -27.82 -22.07 -35.59
C VAL A 214 -26.50 -21.36 -35.30
N ALA A 215 -26.01 -21.47 -34.06
CA ALA A 215 -24.73 -20.88 -33.67
C ALA A 215 -23.57 -21.55 -34.44
N SER A 216 -22.54 -20.77 -34.80
CA SER A 216 -21.34 -21.33 -35.41
C SER A 216 -20.60 -22.24 -34.43
N THR A 217 -19.83 -23.20 -34.95
CA THR A 217 -19.00 -24.11 -34.14
C THR A 217 -18.13 -23.37 -33.12
N ARG A 218 -17.47 -22.28 -33.56
CA ARG A 218 -16.68 -21.40 -32.68
C ARG A 218 -17.49 -20.73 -31.57
N MET A 219 -18.74 -20.34 -31.85
CA MET A 219 -19.63 -19.78 -30.81
C MET A 219 -19.98 -20.84 -29.78
N LEU A 220 -20.24 -22.08 -30.22
CA LEU A 220 -20.50 -23.21 -29.32
C LEU A 220 -19.27 -23.50 -28.44
N GLU A 221 -18.05 -23.49 -29.00
CA GLU A 221 -16.80 -23.65 -28.25
C GLU A 221 -16.61 -22.55 -27.19
N LEU A 222 -16.90 -21.29 -27.53
CA LEU A 222 -16.81 -20.17 -26.58
C LEU A 222 -17.89 -20.21 -25.50
N CYS A 223 -19.04 -20.83 -25.78
CA CYS A 223 -20.11 -21.05 -24.81
C CYS A 223 -19.78 -22.17 -23.81
N VAL A 224 -18.83 -23.06 -24.12
CA VAL A 224 -18.34 -24.02 -23.13
C VAL A 224 -17.64 -23.23 -22.02
N PRO A 225 -18.12 -23.31 -20.76
CA PRO A 225 -17.54 -22.54 -19.68
C PRO A 225 -16.09 -22.96 -19.47
N LEU A 226 -15.14 -22.02 -19.64
CA LEU A 226 -13.75 -22.27 -19.31
C LEU A 226 -13.64 -22.71 -17.84
N GLU A 227 -12.98 -23.84 -17.60
CA GLU A 227 -12.64 -24.27 -16.25
C GLU A 227 -11.87 -23.16 -15.53
N ARG A 228 -12.50 -22.55 -14.54
CA ARG A 228 -11.87 -21.49 -13.75
C ARG A 228 -10.67 -22.07 -13.02
N ARG A 229 -9.48 -21.49 -13.21
CA ARG A 229 -8.27 -21.83 -12.43
C ARG A 229 -8.63 -21.89 -10.94
N ARG A 230 -8.15 -22.95 -10.26
CA ARG A 230 -8.45 -23.44 -8.88
C ARG A 230 -8.70 -22.43 -7.74
N ARG A 231 -8.50 -21.12 -7.90
CA ARG A 231 -8.67 -20.09 -6.86
C ARG A 231 -10.13 -19.68 -6.59
N ALA A 232 -11.10 -20.15 -7.38
CA ALA A 232 -12.52 -19.79 -7.22
C ALA A 232 -13.43 -21.04 -7.14
N LYS A 233 -13.08 -22.01 -6.31
CA LYS A 233 -13.98 -23.13 -5.97
C LYS A 233 -14.95 -22.69 -4.85
N GLY A 234 -16.13 -22.21 -5.23
CA GLY A 234 -17.31 -22.11 -4.35
C GLY A 234 -17.17 -21.31 -3.03
N PRO A 235 -18.23 -21.27 -2.20
CA PRO A 235 -18.06 -20.91 -0.79
C PRO A 235 -17.10 -21.91 -0.16
N ILE A 236 -16.07 -21.39 0.52
CA ILE A 236 -15.16 -22.23 1.30
C ILE A 236 -16.02 -22.83 2.41
N VAL A 237 -16.41 -24.10 2.25
CA VAL A 237 -16.93 -24.88 3.38
C VAL A 237 -15.71 -25.15 4.23
N GLU A 238 -15.40 -24.20 5.12
CA GLU A 238 -14.41 -24.42 6.15
C GLU A 238 -14.85 -25.68 6.91
N LYS A 239 -13.98 -26.68 7.00
CA LYS A 239 -14.27 -27.88 7.79
C LYS A 239 -14.38 -27.41 9.24
N VAL A 240 -15.61 -27.22 9.71
CA VAL A 240 -15.91 -26.71 11.05
C VAL A 240 -15.58 -27.76 12.12
N GLY A 241 -15.39 -29.02 11.71
CA GLY A 241 -14.94 -30.09 12.60
C GLY A 241 -13.47 -29.94 12.97
N LEU A 242 -13.20 -29.85 14.27
CA LEU A 242 -11.86 -30.03 14.81
C LEU A 242 -11.35 -31.44 14.42
N PRO A 243 -10.07 -31.58 14.04
CA PRO A 243 -9.52 -32.90 13.74
C PRO A 243 -9.55 -33.77 15.01
N GLU A 244 -9.73 -35.09 14.85
CA GLU A 244 -9.82 -36.02 15.97
C GLU A 244 -8.61 -35.97 16.90
N GLU A 245 -7.44 -35.64 16.37
CA GLU A 245 -6.19 -35.45 17.13
C GLU A 245 -6.31 -34.34 18.17
N VAL A 246 -7.04 -33.25 17.85
CA VAL A 246 -7.27 -32.14 18.78
C VAL A 246 -8.25 -32.55 19.88
N LEU A 247 -9.23 -33.40 19.56
CA LEU A 247 -10.17 -33.93 20.56
C LEU A 247 -9.52 -34.95 21.50
N LYS A 248 -8.54 -35.72 21.00
CA LYS A 248 -7.79 -36.73 21.76
C LYS A 248 -6.55 -36.15 22.47
N ALA A 249 -6.22 -34.88 22.25
CA ALA A 249 -5.03 -34.26 22.81
C ALA A 249 -5.14 -34.12 24.34
N VAL A 250 -4.22 -34.78 25.05
CA VAL A 250 -4.08 -34.66 26.51
C VAL A 250 -3.16 -33.48 26.82
N ALA A 251 -3.55 -32.63 27.76
CA ALA A 251 -2.74 -31.49 28.20
C ALA A 251 -1.41 -31.98 28.82
N SER A 252 -0.32 -31.28 28.52
CA SER A 252 0.99 -31.61 29.11
C SER A 252 0.99 -31.39 30.62
N GLU A 253 1.85 -32.10 31.34
CA GLU A 253 1.97 -32.02 32.80
C GLU A 253 2.13 -30.57 33.28
N ARG A 254 2.95 -29.78 32.59
CA ARG A 254 3.13 -28.35 32.89
C ARG A 254 1.84 -27.53 32.75
N VAL A 255 1.00 -27.83 31.76
CA VAL A 255 -0.29 -27.15 31.58
C VAL A 255 -1.25 -27.56 32.70
N LEU A 256 -1.23 -28.84 33.09
CA LEU A 256 -2.00 -29.33 34.23
C LEU A 256 -1.56 -28.64 35.54
N GLU A 257 -0.25 -28.48 35.78
CA GLU A 257 0.27 -27.74 36.93
C GLU A 257 -0.15 -26.27 36.94
N LEU A 258 -0.07 -25.59 35.80
CA LEU A 258 -0.47 -24.19 35.68
C LEU A 258 -1.98 -23.99 35.78
N SER A 259 -2.76 -25.00 35.39
CA SER A 259 -4.22 -24.97 35.50
C SER A 259 -4.71 -25.10 36.94
N LYS A 260 -3.87 -25.64 37.85
CA LYS A 260 -4.20 -25.69 39.27
C LYS A 260 -4.27 -24.26 39.80
N PRO A 261 -5.39 -23.86 40.44
CA PRO A 261 -5.50 -22.54 41.02
C PRO A 261 -4.39 -22.34 42.06
N LYS A 262 -3.75 -21.17 42.01
CA LYS A 262 -2.66 -20.85 42.94
C LYS A 262 -3.24 -20.69 44.35
N VAL A 263 -3.02 -21.69 45.20
CA VAL A 263 -3.44 -21.65 46.60
C VAL A 263 -2.46 -20.79 47.38
N TYR A 264 -2.90 -19.60 47.79
CA TYR A 264 -2.13 -18.71 48.63
C TYR A 264 -2.36 -19.11 50.09
N LYS A 265 -1.33 -19.62 50.79
CA LYS A 265 -1.43 -20.09 52.18
C LYS A 265 -1.66 -18.97 53.21
N ASN A 266 -1.48 -17.71 52.83
CA ASN A 266 -1.49 -16.54 53.72
C ASN A 266 -2.48 -15.44 53.28
N VAL A 267 -3.66 -15.80 52.74
CA VAL A 267 -4.72 -14.82 52.39
C VAL A 267 -5.55 -14.46 53.62
N LYS A 268 -4.91 -13.92 54.67
CA LYS A 268 -5.66 -13.18 55.70
C LYS A 268 -5.83 -11.69 55.35
N ASN A 269 -5.20 -11.21 54.26
CA ASN A 269 -5.07 -9.77 54.01
C ASN A 269 -5.74 -9.23 52.73
N GLU A 270 -6.17 -10.07 51.77
CA GLU A 270 -6.73 -9.54 50.50
C GLU A 270 -8.26 -9.56 50.44
N TYR A 271 -8.92 -10.45 51.17
CA TYR A 271 -10.35 -10.35 51.44
C TYR A 271 -10.50 -9.82 52.87
N ARG A 272 -10.56 -8.49 53.04
CA ARG A 272 -11.16 -7.94 54.26
C ARG A 272 -12.53 -8.60 54.38
N GLU A 273 -12.84 -9.19 55.53
CA GLU A 273 -14.13 -9.85 55.82
C GLU A 273 -15.33 -8.95 55.46
N ASN A 274 -15.12 -7.62 55.41
CA ASN A 274 -16.03 -6.65 54.83
C ASN A 274 -15.28 -5.66 53.91
N PRO A 275 -15.26 -5.89 52.58
CA PRO A 275 -14.49 -5.06 51.64
C PRO A 275 -15.00 -3.61 51.53
N PHE A 276 -16.22 -3.33 52.01
CA PHE A 276 -16.85 -2.01 51.96
C PHE A 276 -16.78 -1.23 53.29
N THR A 277 -16.14 -1.78 54.33
CA THR A 277 -16.04 -1.06 55.60
C THR A 277 -14.98 0.03 55.50
N VAL A 278 -15.44 1.28 55.51
CA VAL A 278 -14.59 2.46 55.56
C VAL A 278 -13.95 2.55 56.95
N GLU A 279 -12.63 2.79 56.99
CA GLU A 279 -11.91 2.92 58.26
C GLU A 279 -12.42 4.12 59.07
N LYS A 280 -12.59 3.96 60.39
CA LYS A 280 -13.06 5.05 61.28
C LYS A 280 -12.19 6.32 61.18
N ARG A 281 -10.92 6.18 60.82
CA ARG A 281 -9.99 7.31 60.58
C ARG A 281 -10.29 8.05 59.28
N ALA A 282 -10.68 7.32 58.22
CA ALA A 282 -11.06 7.92 56.95
C ALA A 282 -12.35 8.76 57.07
N LEU A 283 -13.31 8.31 57.91
CA LEU A 283 -14.52 9.10 58.20
C LEU A 283 -14.25 10.40 58.97
N LYS A 284 -13.15 10.44 59.75
CA LYS A 284 -12.74 11.62 60.53
C LYS A 284 -11.69 12.48 59.83
N ALA A 285 -11.25 12.10 58.63
CA ALA A 285 -10.20 12.80 57.92
C ALA A 285 -10.73 14.16 57.42
N LYS A 286 -10.06 15.24 57.83
CA LYS A 286 -10.32 16.59 57.31
C LYS A 286 -9.56 16.80 56.00
N ALA A 287 -10.20 17.43 55.02
CA ALA A 287 -9.53 17.82 53.79
C ALA A 287 -8.42 18.84 54.09
N SER A 288 -7.31 18.78 53.35
CA SER A 288 -6.23 19.76 53.50
C SER A 288 -6.66 21.13 52.97
N ASP A 289 -6.05 22.20 53.48
CA ASP A 289 -6.38 23.57 53.11
C ASP A 289 -6.30 23.79 51.59
N ARG A 290 -5.31 23.19 50.93
CA ARG A 290 -5.17 23.22 49.47
C ARG A 290 -6.35 22.59 48.73
N ILE A 291 -6.91 21.49 49.24
CA ILE A 291 -8.09 20.85 48.63
C ILE A 291 -9.30 21.75 48.81
N LEU A 292 -9.44 22.39 49.98
CA LEU A 292 -10.50 23.36 50.23
C LEU A 292 -10.39 24.59 49.31
N GLU A 293 -9.17 25.08 49.05
CA GLU A 293 -8.94 26.16 48.09
C GLU A 293 -9.30 25.77 46.65
N LEU A 294 -8.92 24.56 46.22
CA LEU A 294 -9.23 24.07 44.87
C LEU A 294 -10.72 23.75 44.67
N ALA A 295 -11.42 23.40 45.75
CA ALA A 295 -12.86 23.16 45.73
C ALA A 295 -13.67 24.48 45.61
N LYS A 296 -13.06 25.65 45.86
CA LYS A 296 -13.73 26.93 45.61
C LYS A 296 -14.04 27.05 44.12
N PRO A 297 -15.30 27.33 43.73
CA PRO A 297 -15.68 27.46 42.34
C PRO A 297 -14.86 28.57 41.67
N LYS A 298 -14.41 28.31 40.44
CA LYS A 298 -13.72 29.34 39.66
C LYS A 298 -14.70 30.48 39.38
N PRO A 299 -14.29 31.75 39.55
CA PRO A 299 -15.17 32.89 39.25
C PRO A 299 -15.59 32.87 37.79
N ASP A 300 -16.88 33.13 37.54
CA ASP A 300 -17.50 33.07 36.23
C ASP A 300 -16.75 33.94 35.20
N HIS A 301 -16.30 33.29 34.12
CA HIS A 301 -15.59 33.95 33.03
C HIS A 301 -16.46 34.98 32.24
N SER A 302 -17.76 35.10 32.54
CA SER A 302 -18.71 35.95 31.83
C SER A 302 -18.64 37.44 32.20
N LYS A 303 -17.99 37.83 33.30
CA LYS A 303 -17.91 39.24 33.75
C LYS A 303 -16.65 40.01 33.33
N LYS A 304 -15.71 39.41 32.58
CA LYS A 304 -14.44 40.05 32.19
C LYS A 304 -14.51 40.97 30.95
N GLY A 305 -15.66 41.56 30.65
CA GLY A 305 -15.87 42.33 29.41
C GLY A 305 -16.66 43.62 29.53
N LYS A 306 -16.68 44.28 30.71
CA LYS A 306 -17.19 45.65 30.86
C LYS A 306 -16.28 46.45 31.78
N LYS A 307 -15.17 46.94 31.23
CA LYS A 307 -14.48 48.15 31.67
C LYS A 307 -14.08 48.90 30.42
#